data_AF-A0A6A2FXB5-F1
#
_entry.id   AF-A0A6A2FXB5-F1
#
_cell.length_a   1.000
_cell.length_b   1.000
_cell.length_c   1.000
_cell.angle_alpha   90.00
_cell.angle_beta   90.00
_cell.angle_gamma   90.00
#
_symmetry.space_group_name_H-M   'P 1'
#
loop_
_entity.id
_entity.type
_entity.pdbx_description
1 polymer ?
#
loop_
_entity_poly.entity_id
_entity_poly.type
_entity_poly.pdbx_seq_one_letter_code
_entity_poly.pdbx_strand_id
1 'polypeptide(L)'
;MITLDNILENIIAEIIVLILSFIAAIFLPKLIKKDKDEKPIVKYDPLSIAIFFELIIISNLILNLSFWKNSDLTVFLTLVLIVLGYLIIYIYNEQCPSCKKFIRAKKKIDDKIIRKFKRERKYQPMEITLYSNGNVWKKKPIGKEKTRTENWITKQEFYGCCYCGHKWDSGLLDVNLDEKTRPENKVIQTDKKDPNQFY
;
A
#
# COMPACT_ATOMS: atom_id res chain seq x y z
N MET A 1 40.60 7.07 31.15
CA MET A 1 39.66 5.93 31.07
C MET A 1 39.08 5.94 29.67
N ILE A 2 39.49 5.00 28.81
CA ILE A 2 38.75 4.71 27.59
C ILE A 2 37.50 3.97 28.08
N THR A 3 36.32 4.59 27.97
CA THR A 3 35.07 3.97 28.39
C THR A 3 34.82 2.75 27.52
N LEU A 4 34.49 1.63 28.16
CA LEU A 4 34.19 0.36 27.49
C LEU A 4 33.08 0.52 26.42
N ASP A 5 32.22 1.53 26.61
CA ASP A 5 31.16 1.95 25.70
C ASP A 5 31.68 2.32 24.30
N ASN A 6 32.78 3.08 24.18
CA ASN A 6 33.33 3.47 22.87
C ASN A 6 33.88 2.26 22.09
N ILE A 7 34.38 1.24 22.79
CA ILE A 7 34.93 0.04 22.16
C ILE A 7 33.79 -0.85 21.66
N LEU A 8 32.75 -1.04 22.48
CA LEU A 8 31.56 -1.80 22.10
C LEU A 8 30.83 -1.14 20.93
N GLU A 9 30.74 0.19 20.94
CA GLU A 9 30.17 0.99 19.88
C GLU A 9 30.90 0.77 18.54
N ASN A 10 32.23 0.84 18.53
CA ASN A 10 33.02 0.59 17.32
C ASN A 10 32.87 -0.85 16.80
N ILE A 11 32.84 -1.83 17.69
CA ILE A 11 32.65 -3.24 17.31
C ILE A 11 31.28 -3.45 16.66
N ILE A 12 30.21 -2.84 17.19
CA ILE A 12 28.86 -2.94 16.62
C ILE A 12 28.79 -2.26 15.25
N ALA A 13 29.42 -1.09 15.10
CA ALA A 13 29.48 -0.40 13.81
C ALA A 13 30.21 -1.22 12.75
N GLU A 14 31.34 -1.85 13.10
CA GLU A 14 32.08 -2.75 12.21
C GLU A 14 31.26 -3.99 11.81
N ILE A 15 30.54 -4.60 12.75
CA ILE A 15 29.63 -5.72 12.46
C ILE A 15 28.53 -5.29 11.48
N ILE A 16 27.95 -4.10 11.66
CA ILE A 16 26.90 -3.60 10.76
C ILE A 16 27.46 -3.28 9.37
N VAL A 17 28.65 -2.69 9.27
CA VAL A 17 29.34 -2.48 7.99
C VAL A 17 29.65 -3.81 7.29
N LEU A 18 30.08 -4.84 8.04
CA LEU A 18 30.30 -6.18 7.51
C LEU A 18 29.00 -6.82 6.99
N ILE A 19 27.91 -6.71 7.75
CA ILE A 19 26.59 -7.22 7.34
C ILE A 19 26.10 -6.48 6.09
N LEU A 20 26.20 -5.15 6.06
CA LEU A 20 25.81 -4.35 4.89
C LEU A 20 26.68 -4.66 3.68
N SER A 21 27.98 -4.85 3.86
CA SER A 21 28.92 -5.25 2.80
C SER A 21 28.63 -6.65 2.28
N PHE A 22 28.24 -7.58 3.17
CA PHE A 22 27.84 -8.94 2.81
C PHE A 22 26.51 -8.96 2.04
N ILE A 23 25.51 -8.18 2.50
CA ILE A 23 24.24 -7.99 1.78
C ILE A 23 24.53 -7.37 0.41
N ALA A 24 25.31 -6.29 0.35
CA ALA A 24 25.73 -5.69 -0.91
C ALA A 24 26.44 -6.71 -1.80
N ALA A 25 27.35 -7.53 -1.28
CA ALA A 25 28.06 -8.56 -2.04
C ALA A 25 27.18 -9.71 -2.54
N ILE A 26 26.06 -10.01 -1.87
CA ILE A 26 25.08 -11.01 -2.36
C ILE A 26 24.19 -10.41 -3.45
N PHE A 27 23.78 -9.15 -3.28
CA PHE A 27 22.80 -8.52 -4.15
C PHE A 27 23.43 -7.82 -5.37
N LEU A 28 24.61 -7.19 -5.25
CA LEU A 28 25.32 -6.55 -6.37
C LEU A 28 25.56 -7.51 -7.55
N PRO A 29 26.05 -8.75 -7.35
CA PRO A 29 26.26 -9.67 -8.46
C PRO A 29 24.97 -10.08 -9.15
N LYS A 30 23.85 -10.16 -8.43
CA LYS A 30 22.52 -10.37 -9.02
C LYS A 30 22.03 -9.14 -9.80
N LEU A 31 22.44 -7.93 -9.41
CA LEU A 31 22.19 -6.68 -10.13
C LEU A 31 23.11 -6.50 -11.35
N ILE A 32 24.33 -7.05 -11.30
CA ILE A 32 25.40 -6.84 -12.29
C ILE A 32 25.54 -8.01 -13.27
N LYS A 33 24.91 -9.17 -13.02
CA LYS A 33 24.94 -10.31 -13.95
C LYS A 33 24.32 -9.92 -15.29
N LYS A 34 25.19 -9.50 -16.22
CA LYS A 34 24.93 -9.48 -17.65
C LYS A 34 24.76 -10.93 -18.07
N ASP A 35 23.53 -11.31 -18.41
CA ASP A 35 23.33 -12.42 -19.31
C ASP A 35 24.12 -12.09 -20.59
N LYS A 36 25.17 -12.87 -20.83
CA LYS A 36 25.87 -12.85 -22.10
C LYS A 36 24.92 -13.50 -23.10
N ASP A 37 24.70 -12.79 -24.20
CA ASP A 37 23.91 -13.21 -25.36
C ASP A 37 22.40 -12.92 -25.29
N GLU A 38 22.05 -11.65 -25.09
CA GLU A 38 20.98 -10.91 -25.82
C GLU A 38 20.92 -9.47 -25.28
N LYS A 39 20.51 -8.50 -26.10
CA LYS A 39 20.56 -7.04 -25.84
C LYS A 39 20.22 -6.67 -24.38
N PRO A 40 21.06 -5.90 -23.65
CA PRO A 40 20.94 -5.75 -22.21
C PRO A 40 19.85 -4.74 -21.86
N ILE A 41 18.60 -5.20 -21.82
CA ILE A 41 17.60 -4.58 -20.96
C ILE A 41 17.80 -5.25 -19.61
N VAL A 42 18.61 -4.64 -18.73
CA VAL A 42 18.77 -5.12 -17.35
C VAL A 42 17.37 -5.19 -16.73
N LYS A 43 16.84 -6.40 -16.57
CA LYS A 43 15.52 -6.63 -15.99
C LYS A 43 15.67 -6.62 -14.49
N TYR A 44 15.61 -5.43 -13.91
CA TYR A 44 15.51 -5.26 -12.48
C TYR A 44 14.17 -5.80 -11.97
N ASP A 45 14.20 -6.65 -10.94
CA ASP A 45 13.01 -7.05 -10.19
C ASP A 45 12.69 -5.96 -9.15
N PRO A 46 11.58 -5.23 -9.31
CA PRO A 46 11.22 -4.14 -8.40
C PRO A 46 11.07 -4.60 -6.95
N LEU A 47 10.65 -5.85 -6.72
CA LEU A 47 10.51 -6.41 -5.38
C LEU A 47 11.86 -6.55 -4.70
N SER A 48 12.82 -7.16 -5.41
CA SER A 48 14.19 -7.30 -4.91
C SER A 48 14.84 -5.96 -4.58
N ILE A 49 14.61 -4.93 -5.40
CA ILE A 49 15.09 -3.57 -5.13
C ILE A 49 14.43 -2.97 -3.89
N ALA A 50 13.11 -3.10 -3.77
CA ALA A 50 12.37 -2.54 -2.64
C ALA A 50 12.79 -3.19 -1.31
N ILE A 51 12.95 -4.52 -1.28
CA ILE A 51 13.46 -5.26 -0.12
C ILE A 51 14.88 -4.79 0.25
N PHE A 52 15.75 -4.59 -0.74
CA PHE A 52 17.10 -4.10 -0.49
C PHE A 52 17.11 -2.72 0.19
N PHE A 53 16.29 -1.79 -0.29
CA PHE A 53 16.15 -0.48 0.35
C PHE A 53 15.57 -0.58 1.76
N GLU A 54 14.56 -1.42 1.97
CA GLU A 54 13.98 -1.65 3.30
C GLU A 54 15.04 -2.14 4.30
N LEU A 55 15.89 -3.10 3.90
CA LEU A 55 16.99 -3.58 4.73
C LEU A 55 17.98 -2.46 5.10
N ILE A 56 18.34 -1.60 4.13
CA ILE A 56 19.20 -0.43 4.40
C ILE A 56 18.56 0.48 5.44
N ILE A 57 17.26 0.79 5.31
CA ILE A 57 16.56 1.67 6.25
C ILE A 57 16.47 1.03 7.64
N ILE A 58 16.19 -0.28 7.73
CA ILE A 58 16.20 -1.01 9.01
C ILE A 58 17.57 -0.92 9.68
N SER A 59 18.66 -1.14 8.93
CA SER A 59 20.01 -1.01 9.48
C SER A 59 20.30 0.41 9.98
N ASN A 60 19.91 1.44 9.22
CA ASN A 60 20.07 2.84 9.65
C ASN A 60 19.23 3.16 10.89
N LEU A 61 18.03 2.59 11.02
CA LEU A 61 17.19 2.77 12.19
C LEU A 61 17.83 2.17 13.44
N ILE A 62 18.38 0.94 13.33
CA ILE A 62 19.11 0.29 14.43
C ILE A 62 20.32 1.15 14.82
N LEU A 63 21.12 1.59 13.85
CA LEU A 63 22.27 2.47 14.11
C LEU A 63 21.83 3.76 14.82
N ASN A 64 20.78 4.42 14.34
CA ASN A 64 20.31 5.66 14.96
C ASN A 64 19.85 5.44 16.41
N LEU A 65 19.14 4.34 16.69
CA LEU A 65 18.68 4.00 18.04
C LEU A 65 19.85 3.62 18.98
N SER A 66 20.86 2.91 18.45
CA SER A 66 22.00 2.43 19.23
C SER A 66 23.00 3.55 19.57
N PHE A 67 23.28 4.46 18.63
CA PHE A 67 24.42 5.38 18.75
C PHE A 67 24.00 6.84 18.92
N TRP A 68 23.02 7.30 18.15
CA TRP A 68 22.76 8.74 18.04
C TRP A 68 21.54 9.19 18.85
N LYS A 69 20.58 8.28 19.09
CA LYS A 69 19.30 8.54 19.78
C LYS A 69 18.60 9.81 19.28
N ASN A 70 18.76 10.14 17.99
CA ASN A 70 18.14 11.31 17.41
C ASN A 70 16.66 11.01 17.15
N SER A 71 15.77 11.69 17.88
CA SER A 71 14.32 11.48 17.82
C SER A 71 13.76 11.80 16.44
N ASP A 72 14.20 12.90 15.83
CA ASP A 72 13.67 13.36 14.55
C ASP A 72 14.05 12.39 13.42
N LEU A 73 15.30 11.91 13.45
CA LEU A 73 15.77 10.90 12.51
C LEU A 73 15.06 9.55 12.72
N THR A 74 14.74 9.19 13.96
CA THR A 74 13.97 7.96 14.28
C THR A 74 12.57 8.03 13.67
N VAL A 75 11.87 9.16 13.88
CA VAL A 75 10.53 9.37 13.32
C VAL A 75 10.57 9.31 11.80
N PHE A 76 11.53 10.00 11.18
CA PHE A 76 11.69 10.00 9.73
C PHE A 76 11.93 8.58 9.17
N LEU A 77 12.90 7.84 9.70
CA LEU A 77 13.21 6.47 9.24
C LEU A 77 12.02 5.53 9.43
N THR A 78 11.27 5.68 10.52
CA THR A 78 10.06 4.88 10.77
C THR A 78 8.97 5.17 9.73
N LEU A 79 8.74 6.43 9.38
CA LEU A 79 7.79 6.79 8.34
C LEU A 79 8.21 6.23 6.97
N VAL A 80 9.51 6.30 6.65
CA VAL A 80 10.04 5.71 5.41
C VAL A 80 9.84 4.20 5.37
N LEU A 81 10.02 3.48 6.49
CA LEU A 81 9.74 2.04 6.57
C LEU A 81 8.26 1.72 6.30
N ILE A 82 7.33 2.49 6.85
CA ILE A 82 5.89 2.28 6.61
C ILE A 82 5.58 2.43 5.12
N VAL A 83 6.13 3.46 4.47
CA VAL A 83 5.94 3.70 3.04
C VAL A 83 6.57 2.59 2.20
N LEU A 84 7.79 2.16 2.51
CA LEU A 84 8.46 1.07 1.80
C LEU A 84 7.75 -0.28 2.00
N GLY A 85 7.28 -0.58 3.21
CA GLY A 85 6.51 -1.79 3.50
C GLY A 85 5.21 -1.83 2.69
N TYR A 86 4.49 -0.70 2.60
CA TYR A 86 3.33 -0.59 1.71
C TYR A 86 3.70 -0.83 0.24
N LEU A 87 4.81 -0.25 -0.21
CA LEU A 87 5.31 -0.43 -1.58
C LEU A 87 5.66 -1.89 -1.88
N ILE A 88 6.30 -2.59 -0.95
CA ILE A 88 6.66 -4.02 -1.09
C ILE A 88 5.41 -4.89 -1.20
N ILE A 89 4.43 -4.67 -0.30
CA ILE A 89 3.15 -5.39 -0.35
C ILE A 89 2.43 -5.12 -1.67
N TYR A 90 2.42 -3.86 -2.12
CA TYR A 90 1.83 -3.47 -3.39
C TYR A 90 2.52 -4.18 -4.56
N ILE A 91 3.84 -4.15 -4.63
CA ILE A 91 4.62 -4.83 -5.68
C ILE A 91 4.36 -6.34 -5.65
N TYR A 92 4.34 -6.96 -4.47
CA TYR A 92 4.11 -8.39 -4.32
C TYR A 92 2.71 -8.81 -4.77
N ASN A 93 1.66 -8.08 -4.37
CA ASN A 93 0.28 -8.35 -4.79
C ASN A 93 0.08 -8.14 -6.30
N GLU A 94 0.87 -7.24 -6.87
CA GLU A 94 0.95 -6.99 -8.30
C GLU A 94 2.09 -7.81 -8.95
N GLN A 95 2.39 -9.03 -8.48
CA GLN A 95 3.24 -9.97 -9.23
C GLN A 95 2.41 -11.09 -9.86
N CYS A 96 2.83 -11.52 -11.05
CA CYS A 96 2.24 -12.73 -11.63
C CYS A 96 2.60 -13.94 -10.75
N PRO A 97 1.63 -14.75 -10.29
CA PRO A 97 1.91 -15.88 -9.40
C PRO A 97 2.83 -16.93 -10.04
N SER A 98 2.84 -17.03 -11.37
CA SER A 98 3.69 -17.97 -12.10
C SER A 98 5.12 -17.45 -12.32
N CYS A 99 5.30 -16.27 -12.95
CA CYS A 99 6.63 -15.78 -13.32
C CYS A 99 7.23 -14.77 -12.35
N LYS A 100 6.49 -14.37 -11.30
CA LYS A 100 6.88 -13.39 -10.26
C LYS A 100 7.34 -12.02 -10.78
N LYS A 101 7.03 -11.68 -12.03
CA LYS A 101 7.36 -10.36 -12.60
C LYS A 101 6.29 -9.35 -12.21
N PHE A 102 6.74 -8.14 -11.87
CA PHE A 102 5.88 -7.01 -11.53
C PHE A 102 4.96 -6.63 -12.70
N ILE A 103 3.68 -6.45 -12.35
CA ILE A 103 2.53 -6.32 -13.23
C ILE A 103 2.43 -4.89 -13.77
N ARG A 104 3.33 -4.51 -14.67
CA ARG A 104 3.00 -3.44 -15.63
C ARG A 104 2.17 -3.93 -16.83
N ALA A 105 1.70 -5.19 -16.77
CA ALA A 105 1.05 -5.85 -17.89
C ALA A 105 0.08 -6.98 -17.46
N LYS A 106 -0.81 -6.69 -16.50
CA LYS A 106 -1.97 -7.56 -16.19
C LYS A 106 -3.11 -7.08 -17.06
N LYS A 107 -3.49 -7.93 -18.00
CA LYS A 107 -4.64 -7.67 -18.85
C LYS A 107 -5.83 -8.38 -18.24
N LYS A 108 -6.87 -7.62 -17.93
CA LYS A 108 -8.18 -8.21 -17.61
C LYS A 108 -8.67 -8.95 -18.85
N ILE A 109 -8.92 -10.24 -18.70
CA ILE A 109 -9.33 -11.11 -19.81
C ILE A 109 -10.85 -11.19 -19.85
N ASP A 110 -11.47 -11.50 -18.71
CA ASP A 110 -12.89 -11.83 -18.64
C ASP A 110 -13.44 -11.58 -17.24
N ASP A 111 -14.76 -11.46 -17.15
CA ASP A 111 -15.54 -11.37 -15.93
C ASP A 111 -16.64 -12.43 -15.93
N LYS A 112 -16.62 -13.31 -14.93
CA LYS A 112 -17.68 -14.30 -14.74
C LYS A 112 -18.58 -13.90 -13.58
N ILE A 113 -19.88 -13.74 -13.85
CA ILE A 113 -20.88 -13.56 -12.78
C ILE A 113 -21.16 -14.93 -12.15
N ILE A 114 -20.83 -15.08 -10.87
CA ILE A 114 -21.01 -16.33 -10.12
C ILE A 114 -22.42 -16.42 -9.54
N ARG A 115 -22.88 -15.33 -8.91
CA ARG A 115 -24.23 -15.27 -8.34
C ARG A 115 -24.79 -13.85 -8.42
N LYS A 116 -26.10 -13.76 -8.56
CA LYS A 116 -26.87 -12.53 -8.38
C LYS A 116 -27.71 -12.71 -7.12
N PHE A 117 -27.69 -11.73 -6.23
CA PHE A 117 -28.46 -11.79 -4.99
C PHE A 117 -28.99 -10.41 -4.62
N LYS A 118 -30.00 -10.39 -3.76
CA LYS A 118 -30.57 -9.16 -3.22
C LYS A 118 -30.18 -9.04 -1.76
N ARG A 119 -29.84 -7.83 -1.33
CA ARG A 119 -29.56 -7.52 0.07
C ARG A 119 -30.45 -6.37 0.50
N GLU A 120 -31.13 -6.57 1.62
CA GLU A 120 -31.88 -5.48 2.25
C GLU A 120 -30.93 -4.61 3.06
N ARG A 121 -30.98 -3.31 2.81
CA ARG A 121 -30.25 -2.28 3.53
C ARG A 121 -31.25 -1.29 4.07
N LYS A 122 -31.22 -1.10 5.38
CA LYS A 122 -31.91 0.04 5.99
C LYS A 122 -31.07 1.29 5.74
N TYR A 123 -31.73 2.37 5.39
CA TYR A 123 -31.09 3.66 5.19
C TYR A 123 -32.02 4.77 5.69
N GLN A 124 -31.41 5.84 6.19
CA GLN A 124 -32.12 7.06 6.55
C GLN A 124 -31.37 8.22 5.91
N PRO A 125 -32.02 9.03 5.05
CA PRO A 125 -31.39 10.21 4.47
C PRO A 125 -30.87 11.11 5.59
N MET A 126 -29.68 11.69 5.41
CA MET A 126 -29.13 12.65 6.35
C MET A 126 -29.02 14.04 5.71
N GLU A 127 -29.28 15.06 6.52
CA GLU A 127 -28.80 16.42 6.30
C GLU A 127 -27.38 16.50 6.85
N ILE A 128 -26.42 16.77 5.97
CA ILE A 128 -25.03 16.96 6.34
C ILE A 128 -24.72 18.45 6.16
N THR A 129 -24.47 19.14 7.27
CA THR A 129 -24.01 20.52 7.24
C THR A 129 -22.49 20.53 7.26
N LEU A 130 -21.88 21.19 6.29
CA LEU A 130 -20.43 21.33 6.15
C LEU A 130 -19.97 22.73 6.58
N TYR A 131 -18.75 22.80 7.12
CA TYR A 131 -17.98 24.03 7.25
C TYR A 131 -17.54 24.53 5.87
N SER A 132 -17.03 25.77 5.83
CA SER A 132 -16.50 26.42 4.62
C SER A 132 -15.34 25.67 3.96
N ASN A 133 -14.56 24.91 4.73
CA ASN A 133 -13.47 24.06 4.24
C ASN A 133 -13.94 22.67 3.75
N GLY A 134 -15.25 22.39 3.77
CA GLY A 134 -15.83 21.10 3.37
C GLY A 134 -15.87 20.05 4.48
N ASN A 135 -15.33 20.31 5.67
CA ASN A 135 -15.41 19.38 6.79
C ASN A 135 -16.83 19.29 7.35
N VAL A 136 -17.18 18.13 7.93
CA VAL A 136 -18.53 17.92 8.47
C VAL A 136 -18.70 18.64 9.80
N TRP A 137 -19.64 19.59 9.86
CA TRP A 137 -20.05 20.25 11.10
C TRP A 137 -21.13 19.48 11.85
N LYS A 138 -22.19 19.06 11.15
CA LYS A 138 -23.33 18.40 11.78
C LYS A 138 -24.00 17.40 10.83
N LYS A 139 -24.49 16.30 11.40
CA LYS A 139 -25.35 15.34 10.69
C LYS A 139 -26.70 15.28 11.42
N LYS A 140 -27.80 15.37 10.68
CA LYS A 140 -29.17 15.19 11.21
C LYS A 140 -29.94 14.22 10.32
N PRO A 141 -30.62 13.21 10.87
CA PRO A 141 -31.50 12.36 10.06
C PRO A 141 -32.69 13.18 9.53
N ILE A 142 -33.06 12.93 8.28
CA ILE A 142 -34.25 13.50 7.64
C ILE A 142 -35.27 12.38 7.43
N GLY A 143 -36.47 12.57 7.99
CA GLY A 143 -37.59 11.65 7.80
C GLY A 143 -37.40 10.31 8.52
N LYS A 144 -38.16 9.30 8.09
CA LYS A 144 -38.14 7.95 8.67
C LYS A 144 -37.09 7.08 7.98
N GLU A 145 -36.55 6.12 8.73
CA GLU A 145 -35.75 5.04 8.17
C GLU A 145 -36.57 4.28 7.12
N LYS A 146 -35.94 3.95 5.99
CA LYS A 146 -36.53 3.22 4.88
C LYS A 146 -35.70 1.97 4.63
N THR A 147 -36.35 0.88 4.26
CA THR A 147 -35.66 -0.31 3.75
C THR A 147 -35.54 -0.20 2.25
N ARG A 148 -34.35 -0.49 1.73
CA ARG A 148 -34.09 -0.61 0.30
C ARG A 148 -33.54 -1.99 0.00
N THR A 149 -34.10 -2.63 -1.01
CA THR A 149 -33.52 -3.83 -1.60
C THR A 149 -32.50 -3.39 -2.64
N GLU A 150 -31.24 -3.78 -2.44
CA GLU A 150 -30.15 -3.55 -3.39
C GLU A 150 -29.84 -4.84 -4.15
N ASN A 151 -29.58 -4.72 -5.44
CA ASN A 151 -29.14 -5.81 -6.31
C ASN A 151 -27.61 -5.89 -6.27
N TRP A 152 -27.11 -7.07 -5.91
CA TRP A 152 -25.69 -7.37 -5.81
C TRP A 152 -25.33 -8.50 -6.77
N ILE A 153 -24.11 -8.44 -7.29
CA ILE A 153 -23.51 -9.53 -8.05
C ILE A 153 -22.19 -9.92 -7.41
N THR A 154 -21.92 -11.21 -7.31
CA THR A 154 -20.56 -11.70 -7.08
C THR A 154 -19.96 -12.00 -8.43
N LYS A 155 -18.88 -11.31 -8.77
CA LYS A 155 -18.11 -11.55 -9.99
C LYS A 155 -16.73 -12.12 -9.65
N GLN A 156 -16.24 -12.99 -10.51
CA GLN A 156 -14.87 -13.46 -10.51
C GLN A 156 -14.16 -12.82 -11.71
N GLU A 157 -13.10 -12.08 -11.45
CA GLU A 157 -12.33 -11.44 -12.53
C GLU A 157 -11.13 -12.31 -12.89
N PHE A 158 -10.89 -12.47 -14.19
CA PHE A 158 -9.79 -13.24 -14.72
C PHE A 158 -8.74 -12.32 -15.33
N TYR A 159 -7.49 -12.65 -15.04
CA TYR A 159 -6.34 -11.86 -15.41
C TYR A 159 -5.32 -12.71 -16.15
N GLY A 160 -4.67 -12.09 -17.14
CA GLY A 160 -3.57 -12.67 -17.89
C GLY A 160 -2.29 -11.90 -17.70
N CYS A 161 -1.18 -12.61 -17.56
CA CYS A 161 0.15 -12.03 -17.59
C CYS A 161 0.54 -11.79 -19.04
N CYS A 162 0.82 -10.55 -19.43
CA CYS A 162 1.30 -10.28 -20.79
C CYS A 162 2.71 -10.84 -21.06
N TYR A 163 3.47 -11.23 -20.03
CA TYR A 163 4.82 -11.79 -20.22
C TYR A 163 4.82 -13.30 -20.43
N CYS A 164 4.19 -14.08 -19.53
CA CYS A 164 4.20 -15.54 -19.61
C CYS A 164 2.87 -16.14 -20.09
N GLY A 165 1.85 -15.32 -20.34
CA GLY A 165 0.52 -15.79 -20.75
C GLY A 165 -0.27 -16.50 -19.64
N HIS A 166 0.31 -16.69 -18.45
CA HIS A 166 -0.37 -17.33 -17.33
C HIS A 166 -1.65 -16.58 -16.97
N LYS A 167 -2.73 -17.33 -16.75
CA LYS A 167 -4.03 -16.82 -16.37
C LYS A 167 -4.34 -17.21 -14.93
N TRP A 168 -4.82 -16.26 -14.15
CA TRP A 168 -5.26 -16.49 -12.78
C TRP A 168 -6.50 -15.65 -12.48
N ASP A 169 -7.29 -16.06 -11.50
CA ASP A 169 -8.41 -15.28 -11.00
C ASP A 169 -7.99 -14.39 -9.82
N SER A 170 -8.67 -13.26 -9.63
CA SER A 170 -8.46 -12.38 -8.46
C SER A 170 -9.36 -12.73 -7.28
N GLY A 171 -9.96 -13.92 -7.26
CA GLY A 171 -11.00 -14.27 -6.30
C GLY A 171 -12.36 -13.64 -6.60
N LEU A 172 -13.23 -13.70 -5.59
CA LEU A 172 -14.63 -13.27 -5.67
C LEU A 172 -14.80 -11.84 -5.16
N LEU A 173 -15.44 -11.00 -5.97
CA LEU A 173 -15.77 -9.61 -5.61
C LEU A 173 -17.28 -9.40 -5.65
N ASP A 174 -17.85 -8.96 -4.54
CA ASP A 174 -19.24 -8.52 -4.46
C ASP A 174 -19.36 -7.06 -4.91
N VAL A 175 -20.16 -6.80 -5.94
CA VAL A 175 -20.42 -5.48 -6.50
C VAL A 175 -21.89 -5.13 -6.35
N ASN A 176 -22.16 -3.92 -5.89
CA ASN A 176 -23.51 -3.38 -5.80
C ASN A 176 -23.87 -2.71 -7.13
N LEU A 177 -24.91 -3.22 -7.80
CA LEU A 177 -25.39 -2.66 -9.08
C LEU A 177 -26.15 -1.35 -8.90
N ASP A 178 -26.69 -1.11 -7.71
CA ASP A 178 -27.57 0.01 -7.39
C ASP A 178 -26.83 1.17 -6.70
N GLU A 179 -25.50 1.13 -6.66
CA GLU A 179 -24.69 2.14 -5.98
C GLU A 179 -24.92 3.55 -6.51
N LYS A 180 -25.01 3.71 -7.83
CA LYS A 180 -25.26 5.00 -8.48
C LYS A 180 -26.66 5.55 -8.27
N THR A 181 -27.62 4.70 -7.93
CA THR A 181 -29.01 5.12 -7.68
C THR A 181 -29.29 5.29 -6.19
N ARG A 182 -28.25 5.27 -5.34
CA ARG A 182 -28.40 5.53 -3.90
C ARG A 182 -28.92 6.95 -3.68
N PRO A 183 -29.88 7.15 -2.76
CA PRO A 183 -30.37 8.48 -2.46
C PRO A 183 -29.23 9.27 -1.84
N GLU A 184 -28.96 10.44 -2.40
CA GLU A 184 -27.92 11.31 -1.88
C GLU A 184 -28.37 11.95 -0.57
N ASN A 185 -27.40 12.19 0.31
CA ASN A 185 -27.64 13.00 1.49
C ASN A 185 -27.82 14.46 1.08
N LYS A 186 -28.68 15.19 1.78
CA LYS A 186 -28.82 16.63 1.57
C LYS A 186 -27.60 17.31 2.18
N VAL A 187 -26.74 17.87 1.35
CA VAL A 187 -25.54 18.58 1.81
C VAL A 187 -25.82 20.09 1.84
N ILE A 188 -25.53 20.73 2.96
CA ILE A 188 -25.64 22.19 3.13
C ILE A 188 -24.24 22.73 3.45
N GLN A 189 -23.67 23.53 2.56
CA GLN A 189 -22.44 24.27 2.85
C GLN A 189 -22.76 25.53 3.65
N THR A 190 -21.86 25.90 4.56
CA THR A 190 -21.98 27.10 5.38
C THR A 190 -20.68 27.88 5.36
N ASP A 191 -20.76 29.19 5.58
CA ASP A 191 -19.57 30.07 5.69
C ASP A 191 -18.84 29.93 7.04
N LYS A 192 -19.29 28.99 7.89
CA LYS A 192 -18.69 28.78 9.21
C LYS A 192 -17.28 28.22 9.05
N LYS A 193 -16.30 28.84 9.71
CA LYS A 193 -14.94 28.32 9.77
C LYS A 193 -14.87 27.11 10.69
N ASP A 194 -14.08 26.13 10.29
CA ASP A 194 -13.81 24.96 11.11
C ASP A 194 -12.87 25.35 12.27
N PRO A 195 -13.26 25.15 13.54
CA PRO A 195 -12.42 25.50 14.68
C PRO A 195 -11.06 24.78 14.70
N ASN A 196 -10.96 23.62 14.03
CA ASN A 196 -9.71 22.84 13.97
C ASN A 196 -8.73 23.35 12.90
N GLN A 197 -9.13 24.34 12.10
CA GLN A 197 -8.28 24.89 11.03
C GLN A 197 -7.31 25.97 11.52
N PHE A 198 -7.37 26.33 12.80
CA PHE A 198 -6.52 27.33 13.43
C PHE A 198 -5.34 26.75 14.24
N TYR A 199 -5.10 25.43 14.12
CA TYR A 199 -3.97 24.74 14.74
C TYR A 199 -3.09 24.07 13.67
#